data_AF-A0A167QH41-F1
#
_entry.id   AF-A0A167QH41-F1
#
_cell.length_a   1.000
_cell.length_b   1.000
_cell.length_c   1.000
_cell.angle_alpha   90.00
_cell.angle_beta   90.00
_cell.angle_gamma   90.00
#
_symmetry.space_group_name_H-M   'P 1'
#
loop_
_entity.id
_entity.type
_entity.pdbx_description
1 polymer ?
#
loop_
_entity_poly.entity_id
_entity_poly.type
_entity_poly.pdbx_seq_one_letter_code
_entity_poly.pdbx_strand_id
1 'polypeptide(L)'
;MDSSVFESRDLPVKVRISPTKGREFLAKTRLEAQQTLFRVFPYATAIFDSHKKRVCAHCLCVHPTRAFSTRCTSCDQIYFCSLTCSEAYLSSSTVDHSVICGLLRKLATFKSDPHTKSVAKLVILCLWERRREAHNLGWDRSDNWWNPELAAYSEDALTSSFEQVQALESHYNDWPEDDKKDWRRMQQFLYNQLSTAQLLTPHETLQDIMHLVSRIESNGFGIFLENKTAKGAVLIALFPLASLFNHDCGNNCEVEQCTEDKLEEEGTEVTVEVEPPKQNKKKTLPKTSVVKIIYPAVFSQPRGTFRVMKISTVRAIEIDEALTISYIDATLPVSARRQLLLDEYYFKCQCERCIKESSGNKK
;
A
#
# COMPACT_ATOMS: atom_id res chain seq x y z
N MET A 1 7.19 2.52 20.23
CA MET A 1 6.40 3.20 19.20
C MET A 1 5.77 4.39 19.86
N ASP A 2 6.00 5.58 19.32
CA ASP A 2 5.46 6.81 19.86
C ASP A 2 3.92 6.85 19.71
N SER A 3 3.19 6.88 20.82
CA SER A 3 1.72 7.05 20.86
C SER A 3 1.30 8.52 20.78
N SER A 4 2.25 9.46 20.76
CA SER A 4 2.00 10.90 20.75
C SER A 4 1.09 11.34 19.60
N VAL A 5 1.10 10.64 18.46
CA VAL A 5 0.24 10.96 17.32
C VAL A 5 -1.24 10.84 17.66
N PHE A 6 -1.62 9.87 18.51
CA PHE A 6 -3.00 9.68 18.94
C PHE A 6 -3.40 10.65 20.04
N GLU A 7 -2.46 10.96 20.94
CA GLU A 7 -2.66 11.89 22.05
C GLU A 7 -2.77 13.33 21.56
N SER A 8 -1.88 13.76 20.65
CA SER A 8 -1.84 15.12 20.09
C SER A 8 -3.05 15.48 19.22
N ARG A 9 -3.69 14.48 18.61
CA ARG A 9 -4.87 14.64 17.75
C ARG A 9 -6.20 14.39 18.49
N ASP A 10 -6.14 14.13 19.79
CA ASP A 10 -7.28 13.75 20.65
C ASP A 10 -8.17 12.66 20.03
N LEU A 11 -7.54 11.65 19.42
CA LEU A 11 -8.27 10.56 18.80
C LEU A 11 -8.97 9.70 19.87
N PRO A 12 -10.09 9.05 19.54
CA PRO A 12 -10.87 8.24 20.48
C PRO A 12 -10.20 6.90 20.86
N VAL A 13 -8.89 6.77 20.64
CA VAL A 13 -8.10 5.56 20.83
C VAL A 13 -6.94 5.82 21.79
N LYS A 14 -6.55 4.80 22.54
CA LYS A 14 -5.33 4.80 23.36
C LYS A 14 -4.60 3.47 23.20
N VAL A 15 -3.28 3.49 23.39
CA VAL A 15 -2.44 2.29 23.28
C VAL A 15 -2.09 1.79 24.68
N ARG A 16 -2.21 0.47 24.89
CA ARG A 16 -1.73 -0.23 26.08
C ARG A 16 -0.75 -1.32 25.67
N ILE A 17 0.28 -1.57 26.47
CA ILE A 17 1.16 -2.74 26.30
C ILE A 17 0.71 -3.82 27.30
N SER A 18 0.49 -5.03 26.80
CA SER A 18 0.17 -6.23 27.56
C SER A 18 1.27 -7.29 27.40
N PRO A 19 1.53 -8.12 28.41
CA PRO A 19 2.54 -9.18 28.31
C PRO A 19 2.23 -10.25 27.25
N THR A 20 0.95 -10.51 26.98
CA THR A 20 0.51 -11.66 26.17
C THR A 20 0.13 -11.30 24.74
N LYS A 21 -0.28 -10.05 24.48
CA LYS A 21 -0.71 -9.59 23.15
C LYS A 21 0.17 -8.46 22.61
N GLY A 22 1.26 -8.13 23.31
CA GLY A 22 2.06 -6.96 22.99
C GLY A 22 1.21 -5.70 23.08
N ARG A 23 1.24 -4.88 22.03
CA ARG A 23 0.49 -3.61 21.96
C ARG A 23 -0.98 -3.87 21.67
N GLU A 24 -1.87 -3.12 22.30
CA GLU A 24 -3.32 -3.16 22.10
C GLU A 24 -3.86 -1.73 21.94
N PHE A 25 -4.68 -1.51 20.90
CA PHE A 25 -5.56 -0.34 20.88
C PHE A 25 -6.78 -0.58 21.75
N LEU A 26 -7.13 0.41 22.55
CA LEU A 26 -8.30 0.43 23.39
C LEU A 26 -9.14 1.68 23.09
N ALA A 27 -10.45 1.58 23.27
CA ALA A 27 -11.33 2.74 23.21
C ALA A 27 -11.03 3.70 24.39
N LYS A 28 -10.74 4.98 24.07
CA LYS A 28 -10.53 6.03 25.08
C LYS A 28 -11.85 6.52 25.67
N THR A 29 -12.92 6.45 24.87
CA THR A 29 -14.29 6.86 25.19
C THR A 29 -15.27 5.79 24.72
N ARG A 30 -16.56 5.94 25.05
CA ARG A 30 -17.61 5.12 24.44
C ARG A 30 -17.70 5.48 22.96
N LEU A 31 -17.74 4.48 22.09
CA LEU A 31 -17.83 4.66 20.65
C LEU A 31 -19.15 4.10 20.15
N GLU A 32 -19.74 4.82 19.20
CA GLU A 32 -20.97 4.40 18.54
C GLU A 32 -20.66 3.45 17.37
N ALA A 33 -21.67 2.76 16.87
CA ALA A 33 -21.52 1.95 15.66
C ALA A 33 -21.27 2.85 14.44
N GLN A 34 -20.45 2.39 13.50
CA GLN A 34 -20.10 3.10 12.27
C GLN A 34 -19.35 4.42 12.51
N GLN A 35 -18.79 4.60 13.71
CA GLN A 35 -17.98 5.76 14.05
C GLN A 35 -16.59 5.62 13.43
N THR A 36 -16.15 6.64 12.69
CA THR A 36 -14.76 6.70 12.18
C THR A 36 -13.80 6.97 13.33
N LEU A 37 -12.78 6.12 13.46
CA LEU A 37 -11.72 6.28 14.45
C LEU A 37 -10.66 7.25 13.92
N PHE A 38 -10.13 6.94 12.74
CA PHE A 38 -9.21 7.81 12.00
C PHE A 38 -9.05 7.34 10.55
N ARG A 39 -8.47 8.23 9.76
CA ARG A 39 -7.98 7.98 8.41
C ARG A 39 -6.46 7.99 8.40
N VAL A 40 -5.82 7.23 7.51
CA VAL A 40 -4.36 7.17 7.44
C VAL A 40 -3.86 6.92 6.03
N PHE A 41 -2.80 7.62 5.64
CA PHE A 41 -2.05 7.39 4.41
C PHE A 41 -1.06 6.22 4.57
N PRO A 42 -0.79 5.43 3.52
CA PRO A 42 0.26 4.43 3.57
C PRO A 42 1.61 5.12 3.69
N TYR A 43 2.51 4.53 4.46
CA TYR A 43 3.89 4.97 4.50
C TYR A 43 4.56 4.75 3.14
N ALA A 44 4.38 3.55 2.57
CA ALA A 44 4.88 3.19 1.25
C ALA A 44 3.92 2.22 0.55
N THR A 45 3.92 2.21 -0.78
CA THR A 45 3.09 1.32 -1.61
C THR A 45 3.93 0.71 -2.73
N ALA A 46 3.70 -0.56 -3.05
CA ALA A 46 4.37 -1.27 -4.13
C ALA A 46 3.36 -1.96 -5.05
N ILE A 47 3.23 -1.42 -6.27
CA ILE A 47 2.36 -1.99 -7.29
C ILE A 47 2.91 -3.32 -7.81
N PHE A 48 2.06 -4.34 -7.85
CA PHE A 48 2.44 -5.64 -8.40
C PHE A 48 2.76 -5.55 -9.89
N ASP A 49 3.76 -6.30 -10.34
CA ASP A 49 4.23 -6.24 -11.73
C ASP A 49 3.15 -6.62 -12.76
N SER A 50 2.16 -7.45 -12.37
CA SER A 50 0.99 -7.79 -13.16
C SER A 50 0.04 -6.61 -13.39
N HIS A 51 0.11 -5.57 -12.54
CA HIS A 51 -0.78 -4.41 -12.56
C HIS A 51 -0.05 -3.10 -12.88
N LYS A 52 1.29 -3.07 -12.87
CA LYS A 52 2.10 -1.84 -13.05
C LYS A 52 1.74 -1.00 -14.27
N LYS A 53 1.25 -1.62 -15.36
CA LYS A 53 0.87 -0.91 -16.58
C LYS A 53 -0.47 -0.19 -16.46
N ARG A 54 -1.31 -0.57 -15.50
CA ARG A 54 -2.69 -0.08 -15.35
C ARG A 54 -2.90 0.73 -14.08
N VAL A 55 -1.93 0.76 -13.17
CA VAL A 55 -1.99 1.52 -11.91
C VAL A 55 -0.98 2.66 -11.98
N CYS A 56 -1.44 3.88 -11.69
CA CYS A 56 -0.61 5.07 -11.72
C CYS A 56 0.37 5.02 -10.53
N ALA A 57 1.67 5.13 -10.78
CA ALA A 57 2.69 5.12 -9.73
C ALA A 57 2.65 6.34 -8.81
N HIS A 58 2.03 7.44 -9.25
CA HIS A 58 1.84 8.64 -8.43
C HIS A 58 0.50 8.58 -7.68
N CYS A 59 -0.63 8.71 -8.39
CA CYS A 59 -1.95 8.85 -7.74
C CYS A 59 -2.64 7.53 -7.39
N LEU A 60 -2.06 6.37 -7.74
CA LEU A 60 -2.65 5.04 -7.57
C LEU A 60 -3.98 4.81 -8.32
N CYS A 61 -4.45 5.77 -9.13
CA CYS A 61 -5.59 5.59 -10.03
C CYS A 61 -5.37 4.39 -10.95
N VAL A 62 -6.43 3.63 -11.20
CA VAL A 62 -6.36 2.39 -11.99
C VAL A 62 -7.21 2.48 -13.23
N HIS A 63 -6.64 2.05 -14.35
CA HIS A 63 -7.40 1.80 -15.56
C HIS A 63 -8.00 0.38 -15.52
N PRO A 64 -9.33 0.21 -15.74
CA PRO A 64 -9.98 -1.10 -15.65
C PRO A 64 -9.44 -2.11 -16.67
N THR A 65 -9.21 -1.71 -17.92
CA THR A 65 -8.91 -2.64 -19.01
C THR A 65 -7.63 -2.38 -19.82
N ARG A 66 -7.09 -1.16 -19.87
CA ARG A 66 -5.96 -0.80 -20.75
C ARG A 66 -4.73 -0.36 -19.97
N ALA A 67 -3.57 -0.58 -20.57
CA ALA A 67 -2.31 -0.04 -20.09
C ALA A 67 -2.25 1.48 -20.34
N PHE A 68 -1.65 2.21 -19.40
CA PHE A 68 -1.24 3.58 -19.60
C PHE A 68 -0.09 3.66 -20.62
N SER A 69 -0.11 4.69 -21.46
CA SER A 69 0.95 4.98 -22.42
C SER A 69 2.12 5.74 -21.79
N THR A 70 1.83 6.60 -20.82
CA THR A 70 2.83 7.41 -20.11
C THR A 70 3.55 6.58 -19.06
N ARG A 71 4.89 6.56 -19.11
CA ARG A 71 5.73 5.71 -18.26
C ARG A 71 7.15 6.26 -18.14
N CYS A 72 7.89 5.81 -17.14
CA CYS A 72 9.33 6.01 -17.10
C CYS A 72 10.01 5.15 -18.17
N THR A 73 10.57 5.76 -19.20
CA THR A 73 11.24 5.07 -20.31
C THR A 73 12.57 4.42 -19.91
N SER A 74 13.19 4.89 -18.82
CA SER A 74 14.47 4.37 -18.34
C SER A 74 14.34 3.04 -17.60
N CYS A 75 13.38 2.91 -16.67
CA CYS A 75 13.18 1.68 -15.90
C CYS A 75 12.09 0.77 -16.48
N ASP A 76 11.10 1.33 -17.18
CA ASP A 76 9.90 0.63 -17.65
C ASP A 76 9.09 -0.09 -16.54
N GLN A 77 9.24 0.36 -15.29
CA GLN A 77 8.60 -0.24 -14.12
C GLN A 77 7.46 0.58 -13.52
N ILE A 78 7.34 1.85 -13.91
CA ILE A 78 6.32 2.78 -13.39
C ILE A 78 5.60 3.46 -14.54
N TYR A 79 4.28 3.57 -14.39
CA TYR A 79 3.34 4.07 -15.39
C TYR A 79 2.45 5.13 -14.76
N PHE A 80 1.90 6.04 -15.56
CA PHE A 80 1.18 7.21 -15.08
C PHE A 80 -0.11 7.41 -15.86
N CYS A 81 -1.18 7.82 -15.17
CA CYS A 81 -2.45 8.12 -15.80
C CYS A 81 -2.43 9.42 -16.63
N SER A 82 -1.50 10.34 -16.33
CA SER A 82 -1.38 11.64 -17.00
C SER A 82 0.07 12.13 -17.05
N LEU A 83 0.34 13.13 -17.90
CA LEU A 83 1.62 13.83 -17.93
C LEU A 83 1.89 14.56 -16.62
N THR A 84 0.87 15.16 -15.99
CA THR A 84 0.97 15.79 -14.67
C THR A 84 1.48 14.82 -13.60
N CYS A 85 0.91 13.61 -13.51
CA CYS A 85 1.38 12.58 -12.58
C CYS A 85 2.82 12.14 -12.91
N SER A 86 3.16 12.07 -14.20
CA SER A 86 4.52 11.73 -14.64
C SER A 86 5.53 12.80 -14.24
N GLU A 87 5.22 14.07 -14.46
CA GLU A 87 6.09 15.20 -14.12
C GLU A 87 6.26 15.33 -12.60
N ALA A 88 5.17 15.21 -11.84
CA ALA A 88 5.21 15.23 -10.37
C ALA A 88 6.07 14.09 -9.80
N TYR A 89 6.05 12.90 -10.40
CA TYR A 89 6.82 11.76 -9.92
C TYR A 89 8.27 11.72 -10.41
N LEU A 90 8.51 12.09 -11.67
CA LEU A 90 9.82 11.96 -12.32
C LEU A 90 10.72 13.18 -12.14
N SER A 91 10.14 14.38 -12.17
CA SER A 91 10.88 15.65 -12.27
C SER A 91 10.66 16.61 -11.10
N SER A 92 9.86 16.22 -10.11
CA SER A 92 9.72 17.03 -8.91
C SER A 92 10.97 16.94 -8.03
N SER A 93 11.40 18.09 -7.52
CA SER A 93 12.38 18.19 -6.42
C SER A 93 11.93 17.43 -5.17
N THR A 94 10.63 17.13 -5.04
CA THR A 94 10.04 16.48 -3.87
C THR A 94 10.00 14.96 -3.93
N VAL A 95 10.13 14.35 -5.13
CA VAL A 95 9.99 12.90 -5.31
C VAL A 95 11.28 12.25 -5.81
N ASP A 96 12.06 12.87 -6.70
CA ASP A 96 13.32 12.33 -7.26
C ASP A 96 13.36 10.80 -7.49
N HIS A 97 12.55 10.33 -8.44
CA HIS A 97 12.55 8.92 -8.88
C HIS A 97 13.95 8.41 -9.32
N SER A 98 14.88 9.29 -9.69
CA SER A 98 16.19 8.89 -10.23
C SER A 98 16.96 7.98 -9.27
N VAL A 99 16.79 8.20 -7.96
CA VAL A 99 17.38 7.41 -6.86
C VAL A 99 17.02 5.92 -6.97
N ILE A 100 15.75 5.60 -7.26
CA ILE A 100 15.24 4.23 -7.31
C ILE A 100 15.06 3.68 -8.73
N CYS A 101 15.14 4.53 -9.75
CA CYS A 101 14.90 4.17 -11.15
C CYS A 101 15.74 2.96 -11.61
N GLY A 102 17.05 3.03 -11.39
CA GLY A 102 17.97 1.94 -11.72
C GLY A 102 17.73 0.67 -10.91
N LEU A 103 17.30 0.82 -9.65
CA LEU A 103 17.04 -0.29 -8.73
C LEU A 103 15.80 -1.07 -9.16
N LEU A 104 14.71 -0.37 -9.47
CA LEU A 104 13.48 -0.98 -9.97
C LEU A 104 13.74 -1.75 -11.28
N ARG A 105 14.52 -1.17 -12.20
CA ARG A 105 14.91 -1.86 -13.44
C ARG A 105 15.66 -3.16 -13.17
N LYS A 106 16.65 -3.13 -12.26
CA LYS A 106 17.45 -4.32 -11.91
C LYS A 106 16.60 -5.39 -11.21
N LEU A 107 15.73 -4.98 -10.28
CA LEU A 107 14.81 -5.88 -9.58
C LEU A 107 13.85 -6.58 -10.56
N ALA A 108 13.34 -5.85 -11.56
CA ALA A 108 12.44 -6.42 -12.56
C ALA A 108 13.07 -7.56 -13.37
N THR A 109 14.37 -7.49 -13.61
CA THR A 109 15.15 -8.54 -14.31
C THR A 109 15.72 -9.61 -13.37
N PHE A 110 15.61 -9.41 -12.05
CA PHE A 110 16.13 -10.35 -11.07
C PHE A 110 15.29 -11.63 -11.05
N LYS A 111 15.95 -12.80 -11.10
CA LYS A 111 15.28 -14.10 -11.08
C LYS A 111 14.85 -14.45 -9.66
N SER A 112 13.58 -14.20 -9.35
CA SER A 112 12.88 -14.60 -8.13
C SER A 112 11.39 -14.75 -8.44
N ASP A 113 10.66 -15.43 -7.54
CA ASP A 113 9.21 -15.52 -7.61
C ASP A 113 8.53 -14.13 -7.48
N PRO A 114 7.26 -13.99 -7.91
CA PRO A 114 6.55 -12.71 -7.88
C PRO A 114 6.34 -12.12 -6.48
N HIS A 115 6.18 -12.97 -5.46
CA HIS A 115 5.91 -12.55 -4.08
C HIS A 115 7.15 -11.87 -3.50
N THR A 116 8.28 -12.57 -3.49
CA THR A 116 9.58 -12.05 -3.03
C THR A 116 9.95 -10.75 -3.75
N LYS A 117 9.70 -10.64 -5.05
CA LYS A 117 9.94 -9.38 -5.79
C LYS A 117 9.03 -8.24 -5.35
N SER A 118 7.77 -8.52 -5.06
CA SER A 118 6.80 -7.49 -4.62
C SER A 118 7.17 -6.95 -3.25
N VAL A 119 7.59 -7.82 -2.33
CA VAL A 119 8.10 -7.44 -1.00
C VAL A 119 9.41 -6.68 -1.12
N ALA A 120 10.37 -7.17 -1.91
CA ALA A 120 11.63 -6.46 -2.18
C ALA A 120 11.40 -5.06 -2.82
N LYS A 121 10.39 -4.93 -3.67
CA LYS A 121 9.98 -3.64 -4.25
C LYS A 121 9.46 -2.69 -3.17
N LEU A 122 8.66 -3.19 -2.23
CA LEU A 122 8.17 -2.40 -1.10
C LEU A 122 9.31 -2.01 -0.14
N VAL A 123 10.33 -2.86 0.07
CA VAL A 123 11.54 -2.48 0.82
C VAL A 123 12.23 -1.27 0.19
N ILE A 124 12.45 -1.31 -1.13
CA ILE A 124 13.08 -0.20 -1.87
C ILE A 124 12.28 1.09 -1.70
N LEU A 125 10.96 1.02 -1.88
CA LEU A 125 10.07 2.18 -1.79
C LEU A 125 9.97 2.70 -0.36
N CYS A 126 9.96 1.82 0.65
CA CYS A 126 9.97 2.21 2.06
C CYS A 126 11.25 2.98 2.44
N LEU A 127 12.42 2.54 2.00
CA LEU A 127 13.68 3.24 2.29
C LEU A 127 13.84 4.53 1.48
N TRP A 128 13.21 4.61 0.30
CA TRP A 128 13.11 5.85 -0.45
C TRP A 128 12.20 6.87 0.26
N GLU A 129 11.06 6.44 0.78
CA GLU A 129 10.19 7.31 1.61
C GLU A 129 10.90 7.79 2.88
N ARG A 130 11.70 6.93 3.53
CA ARG A 130 12.56 7.36 4.65
C ARG A 130 13.52 8.47 4.26
N ARG A 131 14.15 8.36 3.09
CA ARG A 131 15.05 9.41 2.58
C ARG A 131 14.28 10.70 2.33
N ARG A 132 13.08 10.62 1.73
CA ARG A 132 12.21 11.78 1.50
C ARG A 132 11.82 12.45 2.82
N GLU A 133 11.40 11.66 3.81
CA GLU A 133 11.09 12.12 5.18
C GLU A 133 12.26 12.89 5.80
N ALA A 134 13.49 12.39 5.70
CA ALA A 134 14.70 13.05 6.21
C ALA A 134 15.00 14.41 5.52
N HIS A 135 14.48 14.62 4.31
CA HIS A 135 14.56 15.89 3.58
C HIS A 135 13.31 16.78 3.79
N ASN A 136 12.41 16.42 4.71
CA ASN A 136 11.10 17.05 4.91
C ASN A 136 10.20 17.02 3.66
N LEU A 137 10.38 16.01 2.81
CA LEU A 137 9.61 15.78 1.58
C LEU A 137 8.55 14.69 1.77
N GLY A 138 7.90 14.70 2.94
CA GLY A 138 6.85 13.73 3.29
C GLY A 138 5.62 13.82 2.39
N TRP A 139 4.58 13.04 2.72
CA TRP A 139 3.30 13.13 2.02
C TRP A 139 2.76 14.56 2.07
N ASP A 140 2.71 15.21 0.91
CA ASP A 140 2.12 16.53 0.79
C ASP A 140 0.60 16.36 0.79
N ARG A 141 -0.05 16.83 1.85
CA ARG A 141 -1.52 16.85 1.97
C ARG A 141 -2.18 17.69 0.88
N SER A 142 -1.43 18.59 0.25
CA SER A 142 -1.87 19.43 -0.87
C SER A 142 -1.78 18.73 -2.23
N ASP A 143 -1.21 17.51 -2.31
CA ASP A 143 -1.23 16.71 -3.54
C ASP A 143 -2.64 16.28 -3.96
N ASN A 144 -3.70 16.55 -3.19
CA ASN A 144 -5.08 16.35 -3.65
C ASN A 144 -5.70 17.62 -4.26
N TRP A 145 -4.90 18.66 -4.57
CA TRP A 145 -5.37 19.96 -5.09
C TRP A 145 -6.29 19.85 -6.32
N TRP A 146 -6.14 18.81 -7.13
CA TRP A 146 -6.95 18.59 -8.32
C TRP A 146 -8.37 18.10 -8.02
N ASN A 147 -8.64 17.64 -6.79
CA ASN A 147 -9.96 17.19 -6.36
C ASN A 147 -10.26 17.69 -4.93
N PRO A 148 -11.01 18.81 -4.81
CA PRO A 148 -11.37 19.40 -3.53
C PRO A 148 -12.14 18.47 -2.58
N GLU A 149 -12.95 17.53 -3.10
CA GLU A 149 -13.67 16.55 -2.28
C GLU A 149 -12.72 15.49 -1.68
N LEU A 150 -11.72 15.04 -2.46
CA LEU A 150 -10.65 14.17 -1.96
C LEU A 150 -9.75 14.90 -0.98
N ALA A 151 -9.45 16.18 -1.23
CA ALA A 151 -8.68 17.00 -0.32
C ALA A 151 -9.36 17.09 1.05
N ALA A 152 -10.66 17.43 1.08
CA ALA A 152 -11.48 17.45 2.30
C ALA A 152 -11.55 16.06 2.98
N TYR A 153 -11.66 14.97 2.21
CA TYR A 153 -11.69 13.61 2.76
C TYR A 153 -10.37 13.17 3.41
N SER A 154 -9.26 13.78 3.01
CA SER A 154 -7.91 13.43 3.45
C SER A 154 -7.27 14.45 4.39
N GLU A 155 -7.96 15.55 4.69
CA GLU A 155 -7.42 16.66 5.47
C GLU A 155 -7.06 16.24 6.91
N ASP A 156 -7.91 15.39 7.51
CA ASP A 156 -7.73 14.82 8.84
C ASP A 156 -6.89 13.54 8.85
N ALA A 157 -6.51 13.01 7.68
CA ALA A 157 -5.78 11.77 7.58
C ALA A 157 -4.40 11.88 8.25
N LEU A 158 -4.08 10.83 9.00
CA LEU A 158 -2.79 10.67 9.65
C LEU A 158 -1.74 10.26 8.61
N THR A 159 -0.50 10.64 8.88
CA THR A 159 0.68 10.20 8.14
C THR A 159 1.58 9.41 9.09
N SER A 160 2.35 8.47 8.55
CA SER A 160 3.29 7.68 9.35
C SER A 160 4.74 8.14 9.15
N SER A 161 5.59 7.85 10.13
CA SER A 161 7.04 8.06 10.06
C SER A 161 7.80 6.75 9.86
N PHE A 162 9.07 6.83 9.47
CA PHE A 162 9.92 5.64 9.40
C PHE A 162 10.13 5.00 10.78
N GLU A 163 10.18 5.81 11.84
CA GLU A 163 10.27 5.30 13.21
C GLU A 163 9.10 4.36 13.53
N GLN A 164 7.89 4.73 13.08
CA GLN A 164 6.71 3.88 13.22
C GLN A 164 6.83 2.60 12.41
N VAL A 165 7.43 2.65 11.21
CA VAL A 165 7.78 1.42 10.46
C VAL A 165 8.75 0.54 11.24
N GLN A 166 9.82 1.10 11.80
CA GLN A 166 10.81 0.34 12.58
C GLN A 166 10.21 -0.28 13.83
N ALA A 167 9.19 0.35 14.40
CA ALA A 167 8.48 -0.15 15.57
C ALA A 167 7.53 -1.32 15.25
N LEU A 168 7.22 -1.60 13.97
CA LEU A 168 6.40 -2.76 13.59
C LEU A 168 7.05 -4.07 14.01
N GLU A 169 6.20 -5.06 14.30
CA GLU A 169 6.64 -6.38 14.74
C GLU A 169 7.36 -7.10 13.59
N SER A 170 8.45 -7.78 13.94
CA SER A 170 9.28 -8.52 13.00
C SER A 170 9.53 -9.92 13.54
N HIS A 171 9.01 -10.92 12.87
CA HIS A 171 9.24 -12.33 13.19
C HIS A 171 10.48 -12.95 12.53
N TYR A 172 11.34 -12.15 11.89
CA TYR A 172 12.54 -12.66 11.18
C TYR A 172 13.41 -13.63 12.00
N ASN A 173 13.53 -13.41 13.32
CA ASN A 173 14.31 -14.30 14.17
C ASN A 173 13.65 -15.69 14.35
N ASP A 174 12.32 -15.73 14.28
CA ASP A 174 11.49 -16.93 14.41
C ASP A 174 11.29 -17.65 13.06
N TRP A 175 11.75 -17.05 11.95
CA TRP A 175 11.64 -17.68 10.63
C TRP A 175 12.38 -19.02 10.56
N PRO A 176 11.76 -20.06 9.98
CA PRO A 176 12.44 -21.28 9.58
C PRO A 176 13.71 -20.99 8.76
N GLU A 177 14.74 -21.82 8.93
CA GLU A 177 15.99 -21.65 8.19
C GLU A 177 15.82 -21.81 6.67
N ASP A 178 14.82 -22.56 6.23
CA ASP A 178 14.52 -22.71 4.81
C ASP A 178 13.91 -21.41 4.23
N ASP A 179 13.02 -20.74 4.94
CA ASP A 179 12.49 -19.44 4.56
C ASP A 179 13.61 -18.39 4.47
N LYS A 180 14.55 -18.40 5.44
CA LYS A 180 15.74 -17.52 5.38
C LYS A 180 16.64 -17.86 4.19
N LYS A 181 16.77 -19.13 3.80
CA LYS A 181 17.57 -19.54 2.63
C LYS A 181 17.00 -19.00 1.34
N ASP A 182 15.69 -18.99 1.18
CA ASP A 182 15.01 -18.48 -0.03
C ASP A 182 15.32 -16.99 -0.26
N TRP A 183 15.51 -16.24 0.83
CA TRP A 183 15.89 -14.83 0.78
C TRP A 183 17.37 -14.55 0.56
N ARG A 184 18.29 -15.53 0.67
CA ARG A 184 19.76 -15.28 0.67
C ARG A 184 20.26 -14.51 -0.55
N ARG A 185 19.73 -14.81 -1.74
CA ARG A 185 20.13 -14.11 -2.97
C ARG A 185 19.50 -12.73 -3.06
N MET A 186 18.24 -12.60 -2.63
CA MET A 186 17.51 -11.33 -2.64
C MET A 186 18.07 -10.35 -1.61
N GLN A 187 18.38 -10.79 -0.39
CA GLN A 187 18.98 -9.93 0.65
C GLN A 187 20.32 -9.34 0.20
N GLN A 188 21.18 -10.13 -0.46
CA GLN A 188 22.46 -9.65 -0.96
C GLN A 188 22.27 -8.66 -2.11
N PHE A 189 21.31 -8.94 -3.00
CA PHE A 189 20.92 -8.02 -4.05
C PHE A 189 20.46 -6.68 -3.46
N LEU A 190 19.51 -6.72 -2.52
CA LEU A 190 18.96 -5.54 -1.85
C LEU A 190 20.07 -4.75 -1.17
N TYR A 191 20.91 -5.37 -0.34
CA TYR A 191 22.01 -4.69 0.35
C TYR A 191 22.93 -3.98 -0.64
N ASN A 192 23.40 -4.67 -1.68
CA ASN A 192 24.30 -4.07 -2.67
C ASN A 192 23.62 -2.90 -3.40
N GLN A 193 22.37 -3.07 -3.81
CA GLN A 193 21.65 -2.06 -4.58
C GLN A 193 21.26 -0.84 -3.74
N LEU A 194 20.78 -1.04 -2.52
CA LEU A 194 20.39 0.02 -1.59
C LEU A 194 21.61 0.81 -1.09
N SER A 195 22.73 0.14 -0.79
CA SER A 195 24.01 0.80 -0.48
C SER A 195 24.49 1.66 -1.64
N THR A 196 24.44 1.14 -2.88
CA THR A 196 24.83 1.91 -4.08
C THR A 196 23.95 3.15 -4.27
N ALA A 197 22.65 3.04 -3.98
CA ALA A 197 21.70 4.15 -4.05
C ALA A 197 21.78 5.12 -2.85
N GLN A 198 22.64 4.85 -1.87
CA GLN A 198 22.73 5.62 -0.62
C GLN A 198 21.36 5.69 0.09
N LEU A 199 20.65 4.57 0.10
CA LEU A 199 19.39 4.39 0.83
C LEU A 199 19.60 3.70 2.18
N LEU A 200 20.79 3.20 2.46
CA LEU A 200 21.21 2.66 3.76
C LEU A 200 22.13 3.65 4.49
N THR A 201 22.03 3.68 5.81
CA THR A 201 22.98 4.33 6.70
C THR A 201 24.24 3.46 6.86
N PRO A 202 25.38 4.02 7.29
CA PRO A 202 26.63 3.27 7.42
C PRO A 202 26.59 2.07 8.39
N HIS A 203 25.62 2.04 9.31
CA HIS A 203 25.50 1.00 10.33
C HIS A 203 24.47 -0.09 9.97
N GLU A 204 23.66 0.13 8.92
CA GLU A 204 22.66 -0.85 8.52
C GLU A 204 23.30 -2.06 7.83
N THR A 205 22.82 -3.23 8.21
CA THR A 205 23.33 -4.54 7.82
C THR A 205 22.33 -5.29 6.95
N LEU A 206 22.75 -6.46 6.44
CA LEU A 206 21.84 -7.42 5.80
C LEU A 206 20.67 -7.82 6.72
N GLN A 207 20.94 -7.97 8.02
CA GLN A 207 19.93 -8.37 8.99
C GLN A 207 18.87 -7.28 9.19
N ASP A 208 19.25 -6.00 9.15
CA ASP A 208 18.30 -4.90 9.25
C ASP A 208 17.33 -4.88 8.05
N ILE A 209 17.84 -5.16 6.85
CA ILE A 209 17.01 -5.31 5.65
C ILE A 209 16.02 -6.47 5.84
N MET A 210 16.48 -7.61 6.37
CA MET A 210 15.62 -8.77 6.56
C MET A 210 14.57 -8.56 7.66
N HIS A 211 14.88 -7.80 8.70
CA HIS A 211 13.87 -7.36 9.65
C HIS A 211 12.84 -6.41 8.98
N LEU A 212 13.24 -5.56 8.04
CA LEU A 212 12.28 -4.76 7.26
C LEU A 212 11.42 -5.62 6.31
N VAL A 213 12.01 -6.63 5.67
CA VAL A 213 11.27 -7.64 4.89
C VAL A 213 10.20 -8.31 5.77
N SER A 214 10.60 -8.82 6.94
CA SER A 214 9.68 -9.49 7.87
C SER A 214 8.56 -8.58 8.39
N ARG A 215 8.85 -7.30 8.64
CA ARG A 215 7.82 -6.31 8.97
C ARG A 215 6.82 -6.14 7.84
N ILE A 216 7.28 -6.05 6.59
CA ILE A 216 6.39 -5.93 5.43
C ILE A 216 5.52 -7.18 5.28
N GLU A 217 6.08 -8.37 5.43
CA GLU A 217 5.33 -9.64 5.36
C GLU A 217 4.25 -9.71 6.46
N SER A 218 4.58 -9.28 7.68
CA SER A 218 3.68 -9.42 8.84
C SER A 218 2.66 -8.28 8.99
N ASN A 219 2.89 -7.13 8.34
CA ASN A 219 2.11 -5.91 8.56
C ASN A 219 1.61 -5.25 7.27
N GLY A 220 1.93 -5.82 6.10
CA GLY A 220 1.54 -5.31 4.80
C GLY A 220 0.05 -5.56 4.52
N PHE A 221 -0.60 -4.56 3.95
CA PHE A 221 -2.00 -4.63 3.51
C PHE A 221 -2.05 -4.79 2.00
N GLY A 222 -2.72 -5.84 1.53
CA GLY A 222 -3.12 -5.92 0.13
C GLY A 222 -4.16 -4.85 -0.18
N ILE A 223 -3.99 -4.11 -1.28
CA ILE A 223 -4.99 -3.18 -1.78
C ILE A 223 -5.74 -3.83 -2.92
N PHE A 224 -7.05 -3.93 -2.77
CA PHE A 224 -7.95 -4.57 -3.71
C PHE A 224 -8.70 -3.52 -4.53
N LEU A 225 -9.00 -3.85 -5.79
CA LEU A 225 -9.85 -3.03 -6.62
C LEU A 225 -11.22 -3.67 -6.70
N GLU A 226 -12.26 -2.87 -6.48
CA GLU A 226 -13.62 -3.24 -6.79
C GLU A 226 -13.83 -3.19 -8.30
N ASN A 227 -13.44 -4.26 -8.98
CA ASN A 227 -13.83 -4.46 -10.37
C ASN A 227 -14.20 -5.91 -10.57
N LYS A 228 -15.37 -6.15 -11.19
CA LYS A 228 -15.92 -7.50 -11.46
C LYS A 228 -14.93 -8.43 -12.18
N THR A 229 -13.93 -7.87 -12.86
CA THR A 229 -12.94 -8.60 -13.67
C THR A 229 -11.58 -8.82 -13.00
N ALA A 230 -11.23 -8.11 -11.92
CA ALA A 230 -9.92 -8.24 -11.26
C ALA A 230 -10.10 -8.90 -9.88
N LYS A 231 -9.80 -10.20 -9.79
CA LYS A 231 -9.74 -10.90 -8.50
C LYS A 231 -8.33 -10.80 -7.92
N GLY A 232 -8.22 -10.32 -6.70
CA GLY A 232 -6.96 -10.22 -5.94
C GLY A 232 -6.42 -8.80 -5.80
N ALA A 233 -5.44 -8.65 -4.91
CA ALA A 233 -4.80 -7.37 -4.66
C ALA A 233 -4.00 -6.92 -5.89
N VAL A 234 -3.91 -5.60 -6.10
CA VAL A 234 -3.14 -4.99 -7.21
C VAL A 234 -1.82 -4.38 -6.75
N LEU A 235 -1.71 -4.10 -5.46
CA LEU A 235 -0.52 -3.59 -4.81
C LEU A 235 -0.50 -4.00 -3.33
N ILE A 236 0.66 -3.90 -2.71
CA ILE A 236 0.86 -4.03 -1.27
C ILE A 236 1.25 -2.67 -0.69
N ALA A 237 0.70 -2.34 0.48
CA ALA A 237 0.90 -1.05 1.14
C ALA A 237 1.20 -1.26 2.62
N LEU A 238 2.06 -0.41 3.19
CA LEU A 238 2.38 -0.44 4.60
C LEU A 238 1.66 0.71 5.32
N PHE A 239 0.82 0.39 6.30
CA PHE A 239 0.09 1.37 7.11
C PHE A 239 0.46 1.22 8.60
N PRO A 240 1.59 1.78 9.05
CA PRO A 240 2.11 1.52 10.40
C PRO A 240 1.09 1.76 11.53
N LEU A 241 0.29 2.81 11.43
CA LEU A 241 -0.73 3.12 12.45
C LEU A 241 -1.93 2.15 12.41
N ALA A 242 -2.26 1.59 11.25
CA ALA A 242 -3.32 0.58 11.12
C ALA A 242 -2.84 -0.80 11.57
N SER A 243 -1.55 -1.12 11.40
CA SER A 243 -0.92 -2.37 11.86
C SER A 243 -0.89 -2.52 13.39
N LEU A 244 -1.23 -1.46 14.14
CA LEU A 244 -1.34 -1.48 15.60
C LEU A 244 -2.62 -2.15 16.12
N PHE A 245 -3.64 -2.33 15.27
CA PHE A 245 -4.84 -3.08 15.66
C PHE A 245 -4.53 -4.56 15.72
N ASN A 246 -4.86 -5.20 16.84
CA ASN A 246 -4.75 -6.64 16.97
C ASN A 246 -5.87 -7.38 16.23
N HIS A 247 -5.61 -8.66 15.96
CA HIS A 247 -6.57 -9.55 15.33
C HIS A 247 -7.70 -9.99 16.26
N ASP A 248 -8.93 -9.98 15.75
CA ASP A 248 -10.02 -10.83 16.23
C ASP A 248 -10.84 -11.38 15.04
N CYS A 249 -11.33 -12.63 15.16
CA CYS A 249 -12.22 -13.22 14.13
C CYS A 249 -13.66 -12.69 14.24
N GLY A 250 -14.02 -12.07 15.36
CA GLY A 250 -15.23 -11.29 15.56
C GLY A 250 -14.88 -9.82 15.79
N ASN A 251 -14.00 -9.28 14.93
CA ASN A 251 -13.50 -7.91 15.00
C ASN A 251 -14.60 -6.88 15.21
N ASN A 252 -14.30 -5.85 16.01
CA ASN A 252 -15.20 -4.74 16.31
C ASN A 252 -14.87 -3.45 15.52
N CYS A 253 -13.80 -3.47 14.73
CA CYS A 253 -13.45 -2.43 13.77
C CYS A 253 -13.30 -3.02 12.36
N GLU A 254 -13.67 -2.25 11.35
CA GLU A 254 -13.44 -2.57 9.95
C GLU A 254 -12.40 -1.63 9.36
N VAL A 255 -11.71 -2.13 8.34
CA VAL A 255 -10.73 -1.38 7.57
C VAL A 255 -11.32 -1.20 6.18
N GLU A 256 -11.74 0.02 5.90
CA GLU A 256 -12.27 0.40 4.61
C GLU A 256 -11.14 1.02 3.78
N GLN A 257 -10.80 0.35 2.68
CA GLN A 257 -9.98 0.93 1.63
C GLN A 257 -10.97 1.59 0.68
N CYS A 258 -11.21 2.90 0.83
CA CYS A 258 -12.25 3.57 0.06
C CYS A 258 -11.96 3.44 -1.43
N THR A 259 -12.75 2.62 -2.12
CA THR A 259 -12.80 2.58 -3.57
C THR A 259 -13.94 3.48 -4.02
N GLU A 260 -13.88 3.94 -5.28
CA GLU A 260 -14.73 5.01 -5.80
C GLU A 260 -16.18 4.56 -6.05
N ASP A 261 -16.90 4.21 -5.00
CA ASP A 261 -18.33 4.04 -5.06
C ASP A 261 -18.98 5.40 -5.31
N LYS A 262 -19.33 5.66 -6.59
CA LYS A 262 -20.28 6.65 -7.14
C LYS A 262 -19.72 7.62 -8.20
N LEU A 263 -19.12 7.14 -9.28
CA LEU A 263 -18.82 8.02 -10.43
C LEU A 263 -19.37 7.42 -11.73
N GLU A 264 -20.55 7.91 -12.13
CA GLU A 264 -21.18 7.62 -13.41
C GLU A 264 -20.25 7.99 -14.60
N GLU A 265 -20.38 7.25 -15.69
CA GLU A 265 -19.55 7.32 -16.89
C GLU A 265 -19.90 8.56 -17.75
N GLU A 266 -19.41 9.75 -17.42
CA GLU A 266 -19.35 10.81 -18.43
C GLU A 266 -18.14 10.60 -19.36
N GLY A 267 -18.11 11.21 -20.54
CA GLY A 267 -17.07 11.09 -21.58
C GLY A 267 -16.46 12.44 -21.97
N THR A 268 -15.13 12.54 -22.14
CA THR A 268 -14.43 13.73 -22.65
C THR A 268 -13.83 13.44 -24.03
N GLU A 269 -14.17 14.25 -25.05
CA GLU A 269 -13.57 14.13 -26.39
C GLU A 269 -12.21 14.84 -26.44
N VAL A 270 -11.15 14.15 -26.88
CA VAL A 270 -9.85 14.78 -27.17
C VAL A 270 -9.45 14.52 -28.62
N THR A 271 -9.00 15.59 -29.27
CA THR A 271 -8.57 15.58 -30.66
C THR A 271 -7.05 15.47 -30.69
N VAL A 272 -6.50 14.39 -31.24
CA VAL A 272 -5.06 14.16 -31.30
C VAL A 272 -4.59 14.15 -32.75
N GLU A 273 -3.56 14.94 -33.05
CA GLU A 273 -2.85 14.89 -34.33
C GLU A 273 -1.80 13.78 -34.27
N VAL A 274 -1.97 12.75 -35.09
CA VAL A 274 -1.03 11.63 -35.16
C VAL A 274 -0.18 11.79 -36.41
N GLU A 275 1.14 11.91 -36.23
CA GLU A 275 2.07 11.85 -37.35
C GLU A 275 2.17 10.41 -37.88
N PRO A 276 2.14 10.20 -39.21
CA PRO A 276 2.26 8.87 -39.78
C PRO A 276 3.65 8.27 -39.50
N PRO A 277 3.75 6.94 -39.28
CA PRO A 277 5.03 6.29 -39.05
C PRO A 277 5.95 6.47 -40.26
N LYS A 278 7.23 6.76 -40.01
CA LYS A 278 8.25 6.98 -41.06
C LYS A 278 8.39 5.73 -41.93
N GLN A 279 7.78 5.74 -43.11
CA GLN A 279 7.98 4.71 -44.13
C GLN A 279 8.90 5.22 -45.25
N ASN A 280 9.76 4.33 -45.71
CA ASN A 280 10.74 4.57 -46.76
C ASN A 280 10.08 4.75 -48.14
N LYS A 281 10.40 5.88 -48.77
CA LYS A 281 10.39 6.21 -50.20
C LYS A 281 9.05 6.18 -50.98
N LYS A 282 8.73 7.38 -51.50
CA LYS A 282 7.96 7.72 -52.72
C LYS A 282 6.48 7.33 -52.74
N LYS A 283 5.63 8.22 -52.20
CA LYS A 283 4.37 8.70 -52.79
C LYS A 283 3.83 9.88 -51.98
N THR A 284 3.20 10.82 -52.67
CA THR A 284 2.65 12.10 -52.19
C THR A 284 1.65 11.93 -51.03
N LEU A 285 1.77 12.79 -50.02
CA LEU A 285 1.09 12.75 -48.71
C LEU A 285 -0.45 12.78 -48.80
N PRO A 286 -1.16 12.06 -47.92
CA PRO A 286 -2.44 12.50 -47.39
C PRO A 286 -2.25 13.28 -46.08
N LYS A 287 -3.20 14.20 -45.87
CA LYS A 287 -3.34 15.14 -44.75
C LYS A 287 -3.30 14.44 -43.39
N THR A 288 -2.77 15.15 -42.39
CA THR A 288 -2.88 14.86 -40.95
C THR A 288 -4.24 14.23 -40.65
N SER A 289 -4.25 12.96 -40.28
CA SER A 289 -5.48 12.28 -39.89
C SER A 289 -5.76 12.65 -38.43
N VAL A 290 -6.74 13.53 -38.26
CA VAL A 290 -7.28 13.88 -36.94
C VAL A 290 -8.12 12.71 -36.46
N VAL A 291 -7.66 12.00 -35.43
CA VAL A 291 -8.43 10.92 -34.82
C VAL A 291 -9.18 11.50 -33.62
N LYS A 292 -10.52 11.49 -33.68
CA LYS A 292 -11.36 11.74 -32.51
C LYS A 292 -11.29 10.51 -31.61
N ILE A 293 -10.62 10.64 -30.47
CA ILE A 293 -10.63 9.61 -29.44
C ILE A 293 -11.63 10.08 -28.38
N ILE A 294 -12.75 9.37 -28.29
CA ILE A 294 -13.71 9.56 -27.20
C ILE A 294 -13.12 8.86 -25.99
N TYR A 295 -12.61 9.63 -25.03
CA TYR A 295 -12.22 9.12 -23.74
C TYR A 295 -13.47 9.12 -22.86
N PRO A 296 -13.76 8.06 -22.10
CA PRO A 296 -14.53 8.21 -20.87
C PRO A 296 -13.92 9.36 -20.02
N ALA A 297 -14.73 10.27 -19.48
CA ALA A 297 -14.36 11.36 -18.56
C ALA A 297 -13.62 10.85 -17.31
N VAL A 298 -13.62 9.54 -17.10
CA VAL A 298 -12.68 8.77 -16.27
C VAL A 298 -11.21 9.20 -16.49
N PHE A 299 -10.83 9.67 -17.69
CA PHE A 299 -9.44 9.98 -18.04
C PHE A 299 -9.03 11.46 -17.89
N SER A 300 -9.96 12.38 -17.63
CA SER A 300 -9.66 13.80 -17.46
C SER A 300 -9.48 14.25 -16.00
N GLN A 301 -9.81 13.40 -15.02
CA GLN A 301 -9.64 13.71 -13.60
C GLN A 301 -8.96 12.55 -12.85
N PRO A 302 -7.87 12.77 -12.10
CA PRO A 302 -7.27 11.74 -11.28
C PRO A 302 -8.23 11.34 -10.16
N ARG A 303 -8.50 10.04 -10.12
CA ARG A 303 -9.53 9.37 -9.34
C ARG A 303 -8.84 8.53 -8.25
N GLY A 304 -8.92 8.94 -6.97
CA GLY A 304 -7.81 8.80 -6.01
C GLY A 304 -8.12 8.67 -4.52
N THR A 305 -9.22 8.04 -4.10
CA THR A 305 -9.39 7.67 -2.67
C THR A 305 -8.50 6.51 -2.22
N PHE A 306 -7.90 5.76 -3.15
CA PHE A 306 -7.08 4.55 -2.86
C PHE A 306 -5.83 4.81 -2.00
N ARG A 307 -5.51 6.08 -1.73
CA ARG A 307 -4.39 6.49 -0.89
C ARG A 307 -4.73 6.53 0.59
N VAL A 308 -6.00 6.51 0.98
CA VAL A 308 -6.38 6.68 2.39
C VAL A 308 -7.16 5.46 2.87
N MET A 309 -6.67 4.87 3.96
CA MET A 309 -7.38 3.84 4.69
C MET A 309 -8.22 4.50 5.78
N LYS A 310 -9.50 4.11 5.88
CA LYS A 310 -10.41 4.53 6.94
C LYS A 310 -10.65 3.36 7.89
N ILE A 311 -10.58 3.63 9.20
CA ILE A 311 -10.92 2.65 10.22
C ILE A 311 -12.18 3.12 10.94
N SER A 312 -13.21 2.26 10.96
CA SER A 312 -14.49 2.52 11.62
C SER A 312 -14.88 1.38 12.56
N THR A 313 -15.73 1.69 13.54
CA THR A 313 -16.34 0.68 14.40
C THR A 313 -17.49 -0.03 13.67
N VAL A 314 -17.65 -1.35 13.84
CA VAL A 314 -18.80 -2.07 13.26
C VAL A 314 -20.00 -2.12 14.19
N ARG A 315 -19.78 -1.85 15.48
CA ARG A 315 -20.80 -1.80 16.54
C ARG A 315 -20.40 -0.77 17.60
N ALA A 316 -21.28 -0.51 18.56
CA ALA A 316 -20.91 0.25 19.74
C ALA A 316 -19.80 -0.47 20.54
N ILE A 317 -18.88 0.32 21.11
CA ILE A 317 -17.69 -0.16 21.84
C ILE A 317 -17.62 0.59 23.18
N GLU A 318 -17.45 -0.15 24.27
CA GLU A 318 -17.33 0.45 25.60
C GLU A 318 -15.93 1.02 25.83
N ILE A 319 -15.81 1.94 26.80
CA ILE A 319 -14.52 2.46 27.27
C ILE A 319 -13.64 1.28 27.69
N ASP A 320 -12.34 1.35 27.36
CA ASP A 320 -11.33 0.31 27.66
C ASP A 320 -11.49 -1.02 26.92
N GLU A 321 -12.51 -1.16 26.07
CA GLU A 321 -12.63 -2.34 25.21
C GLU A 321 -11.54 -2.32 24.12
N ALA A 322 -10.98 -3.49 23.81
CA ALA A 322 -9.95 -3.65 22.80
C ALA A 322 -10.50 -3.44 21.39
N LEU A 323 -9.85 -2.58 20.61
CA LEU A 323 -10.17 -2.33 19.21
C LEU A 323 -9.39 -3.32 18.34
N THR A 324 -10.12 -4.06 17.51
CA THR A 324 -9.57 -5.19 16.75
C THR A 324 -10.07 -5.17 15.31
N ILE A 325 -9.22 -5.62 14.40
CA ILE A 325 -9.54 -5.83 12.98
C ILE A 325 -9.38 -7.32 12.65
N SER A 326 -9.86 -7.76 11.48
CA SER A 326 -9.50 -9.09 10.98
C SER A 326 -8.31 -9.00 10.04
N TYR A 327 -7.37 -9.93 10.17
CA TYR A 327 -6.17 -9.99 9.33
C TYR A 327 -6.37 -10.90 8.13
N ILE A 328 -7.36 -11.77 8.23
CA ILE A 328 -7.65 -12.86 7.31
C ILE A 328 -9.14 -12.88 6.99
N ASP A 329 -9.53 -13.69 6.02
CA ASP A 329 -10.94 -13.95 5.74
C ASP A 329 -11.60 -14.69 6.92
N ALA A 330 -12.40 -13.94 7.69
CA ALA A 330 -13.12 -14.45 8.85
C ALA A 330 -14.30 -15.38 8.48
N THR A 331 -14.62 -15.56 7.19
CA THR A 331 -15.63 -16.52 6.72
C THR A 331 -15.11 -17.96 6.69
N LEU A 332 -13.78 -18.15 6.70
CA LEU A 332 -13.15 -19.46 6.69
C LEU A 332 -13.45 -20.27 7.97
N PRO A 333 -13.38 -21.62 7.94
CA PRO A 333 -13.50 -22.46 9.13
C PRO A 333 -12.42 -22.19 10.18
N VAL A 334 -12.72 -22.41 11.47
CA VAL A 334 -11.80 -22.12 12.59
C VAL A 334 -10.42 -22.76 12.48
N SER A 335 -10.32 -23.97 11.92
CA SER A 335 -9.04 -24.64 11.68
C SER A 335 -8.21 -23.91 10.64
N ALA A 336 -8.80 -23.55 9.50
CA ALA A 336 -8.15 -22.79 8.44
C ALA A 336 -7.74 -21.40 8.92
N ARG A 337 -8.61 -20.69 9.64
CA ARG A 337 -8.28 -19.37 10.21
C ARG A 337 -7.07 -19.43 11.13
N ARG A 338 -7.02 -20.39 12.05
CA ARG A 338 -5.89 -20.56 12.97
C ARG A 338 -4.61 -21.00 12.27
N GLN A 339 -4.72 -21.80 11.22
CA GLN A 339 -3.56 -22.21 10.43
C GLN A 339 -2.94 -21.01 9.70
N LEU A 340 -3.76 -20.21 9.00
CA LEU A 340 -3.30 -18.98 8.34
C LEU A 340 -2.64 -18.00 9.32
N LEU A 341 -3.27 -17.75 10.48
CA LEU A 341 -2.69 -16.88 11.51
C LEU A 341 -1.39 -17.41 12.10
N LEU A 342 -1.23 -18.74 12.17
CA LEU A 342 0.00 -19.35 12.64
C LEU A 342 1.11 -19.24 11.60
N ASP A 343 0.77 -19.47 10.32
CA ASP A 343 1.74 -19.48 9.23
C ASP A 343 2.21 -18.07 8.85
N GLU A 344 1.29 -17.09 8.84
CA GLU A 344 1.57 -15.71 8.38
C GLU A 344 1.88 -14.74 9.54
N TYR A 345 1.30 -14.97 10.72
CA TYR A 345 1.38 -14.05 11.86
C TYR A 345 1.95 -14.70 13.14
N TYR A 346 2.38 -15.96 13.09
CA TYR A 346 3.07 -16.65 14.17
C TYR A 346 2.29 -16.76 15.50
N PHE A 347 0.95 -16.69 15.46
CA PHE A 347 0.13 -16.86 16.66
C PHE A 347 -1.14 -17.68 16.42
N LYS A 348 -1.62 -18.33 17.49
CA LYS A 348 -2.90 -19.06 17.48
C LYS A 348 -4.00 -18.20 18.09
N CYS A 349 -5.02 -17.86 17.30
CA CYS A 349 -6.15 -17.05 17.78
C CYS A 349 -6.96 -17.73 18.91
N GLN A 350 -7.17 -16.98 19.99
CA GLN A 350 -7.95 -17.36 21.17
C GLN A 350 -9.18 -16.46 21.40
N CYS A 351 -9.69 -15.79 20.35
CA CYS A 351 -10.91 -14.99 20.48
C CYS A 351 -12.12 -15.87 20.87
N GLU A 352 -13.15 -15.23 21.43
CA GLU A 352 -14.36 -15.90 21.90
C GLU A 352 -15.02 -16.72 20.77
N ARG A 353 -15.05 -16.18 19.55
CA ARG A 353 -15.57 -16.88 18.35
C ARG A 353 -14.80 -18.17 18.07
N CYS A 354 -13.47 -18.11 18.03
CA CYS A 354 -12.63 -19.30 17.80
C CYS A 354 -12.79 -20.35 18.90
N ILE A 355 -12.91 -19.94 20.17
CA ILE A 355 -13.13 -20.87 21.30
C ILE A 355 -14.48 -21.57 21.19
N LYS A 356 -15.55 -20.81 20.91
CA LYS A 356 -16.91 -21.35 20.72
C LYS A 356 -16.98 -22.33 19.55
N GLU A 357 -16.48 -21.95 18.37
CA GLU A 357 -16.48 -22.80 17.18
C GLU A 357 -15.64 -24.08 17.35
N SER A 358 -14.53 -24.01 18.10
CA SER A 358 -13.69 -25.20 18.39
C SER A 358 -14.38 -26.19 19.33
N SER A 359 -15.22 -25.70 20.23
CA SER A 359 -15.92 -26.52 21.23
C SER A 359 -17.19 -27.16 20.65
N GLY A 360 -17.80 -26.54 19.64
CA GLY A 360 -19.00 -27.02 18.95
C GLY A 360 -18.77 -28.13 17.92
N ASN A 361 -17.53 -28.37 17.48
CA ASN A 361 -17.17 -29.41 16.50
C ASN A 361 -16.93 -30.81 17.11
N LYS A 362 -17.31 -31.03 18.38
CA LYS A 362 -17.40 -32.37 18.97
C LYS A 362 -18.81 -32.93 18.74
N LYS A 363 -19.11 -33.43 17.54
CA LYS A 363 -20.25 -34.32 17.28
C LYS A 363 -19.85 -35.43 16.34
#